data_AF-H5SBM5-F1
#
_entry.id   AF-H5SBM5-F1
#
_cell.length_a   1.000
_cell.length_b   1.000
_cell.length_c   1.000
_cell.angle_alpha   90.00
_cell.angle_beta   90.00
_cell.angle_gamma   90.00
#
_symmetry.space_group_name_H-M   'P 1'
#
loop_
_entity.id
_entity.type
_entity.pdbx_description
1 polymer ?
#
loop_
_entity_poly.entity_id
_entity_poly.type
_entity_poly.pdbx_seq_one_letter_code
_entity_poly.pdbx_strand_id
1 'polypeptide(L)'
;MLGGGLEILFSQSGFGLGGYIEYRSTDELSYVLDLGLSGARNSSEIETLYDPVTGRHLVPDKVNRLFIIPLMAGVSHRLFPESLGETMRPFVSAGIGPTLIVSTPYEYEFFQSFGYARGYVRAGGFVGVGTFIGAPSRGSLALHVRYYYIPFGGDGLESIRGRPITVFGGLFLALSVGFD
;
A
#
# COMPACT_ATOMS: atom_id res chain seq x y z
N MET A 1 -0.48 5.01 24.79
CA MET A 1 -1.82 5.48 24.35
C MET A 1 -2.21 4.70 23.10
N LEU A 2 -3.45 4.23 22.99
CA LEU A 2 -3.94 3.55 21.79
C LEU A 2 -4.64 4.58 20.91
N GLY A 3 -4.35 4.57 19.63
CA GLY A 3 -5.03 5.39 18.62
C GLY A 3 -5.17 4.60 17.31
N GLY A 4 -5.72 5.24 16.30
CA GLY A 4 -5.81 4.65 14.97
C GLY A 4 -6.11 5.69 13.91
N GLY A 5 -6.20 5.26 12.66
CA GLY A 5 -6.44 6.21 11.57
C GLY A 5 -6.71 5.55 10.25
N LEU A 6 -7.00 6.40 9.27
CA LEU A 6 -7.22 6.02 7.88
C LEU A 6 -6.12 6.62 7.01
N GLU A 7 -5.78 5.93 5.93
CA GLU A 7 -4.73 6.32 5.00
C GLU A 7 -5.21 6.27 3.56
N ILE A 8 -4.73 7.22 2.75
CA ILE A 8 -4.79 7.13 1.29
C ILE A 8 -3.39 6.80 0.81
N LEU A 9 -3.29 5.74 0.00
CA LEU A 9 -2.04 5.20 -0.50
C LEU A 9 -1.85 5.60 -1.97
N PHE A 10 -0.65 6.00 -2.35
CA PHE A 10 -0.28 6.30 -3.73
C PHE A 10 0.98 5.52 -4.10
N SER A 11 0.96 4.84 -5.23
CA SER A 11 2.10 4.10 -5.76
C SER A 11 2.17 4.23 -7.28
N GLN A 12 3.22 3.69 -7.89
CA GLN A 12 3.30 3.58 -9.35
C GLN A 12 2.12 2.76 -9.94
N SER A 13 1.54 1.88 -9.12
CA SER A 13 0.41 1.05 -9.52
C SER A 13 -0.95 1.73 -9.41
N GLY A 14 -1.01 2.97 -8.90
CA GLY A 14 -2.24 3.75 -8.74
C GLY A 14 -2.46 4.21 -7.31
N PHE A 15 -3.73 4.34 -6.91
CA PHE A 15 -4.10 4.70 -5.54
C PHE A 15 -4.61 3.49 -4.76
N GLY A 16 -4.72 3.65 -3.45
CA GLY A 16 -5.20 2.66 -2.51
C GLY A 16 -5.74 3.33 -1.25
N LEU A 17 -6.25 2.50 -0.35
CA LEU A 17 -6.76 2.93 0.94
C LEU A 17 -6.16 2.03 2.01
N GLY A 18 -6.02 2.55 3.21
CA GLY A 18 -5.54 1.79 4.34
C GLY A 18 -6.11 2.30 5.65
N GLY A 19 -5.77 1.59 6.71
CA GLY A 19 -6.01 2.00 8.07
C GLY A 19 -4.96 1.39 8.98
N TYR A 20 -4.75 2.04 10.12
CA TYR A 20 -3.77 1.60 11.10
C TYR A 20 -4.33 1.71 12.51
N ILE A 21 -3.77 0.88 13.39
CA ILE A 21 -3.91 0.98 14.84
C ILE A 21 -2.49 1.21 15.38
N GLU A 22 -2.34 2.21 16.24
CA GLU A 22 -1.07 2.57 16.85
C GLU A 22 -1.16 2.44 18.37
N TYR A 23 -0.16 1.78 18.97
CA TYR A 23 0.08 1.84 20.40
C TYR A 23 1.38 2.61 20.66
N ARG A 24 1.24 3.83 21.19
CA ARG A 24 2.36 4.67 21.62
C ARG A 24 2.87 4.19 22.99
N SER A 25 4.08 3.64 23.00
CA SER A 25 4.74 3.13 24.20
C SER A 25 5.53 4.23 24.92
N THR A 26 6.21 5.09 24.18
CA THR A 26 6.93 6.26 24.68
C THR A 26 6.68 7.46 23.77
N ASP A 27 7.21 8.64 24.10
CA ASP A 27 7.12 9.81 23.22
C ASP A 27 7.91 9.67 21.91
N GLU A 28 8.68 8.59 21.78
CA GLU A 28 9.51 8.31 20.62
C GLU A 28 9.12 7.00 19.92
N LEU A 29 8.66 6.00 20.66
CA LEU A 29 8.40 4.66 20.13
C LEU A 29 6.91 4.34 20.08
N SER A 30 6.46 3.98 18.88
CA SER A 30 5.12 3.48 18.60
C SER A 30 5.18 2.09 17.96
N TYR A 31 4.24 1.23 18.33
CA TYR A 31 3.95 -0.03 17.65
C TYR A 31 2.73 0.18 16.76
N VAL A 32 2.78 -0.34 15.53
CA VAL A 32 1.72 -0.12 14.53
C VAL A 32 1.27 -1.43 13.93
N LEU A 33 -0.04 -1.61 13.80
CA LEU A 33 -0.64 -2.60 12.94
C LEU A 33 -1.31 -1.86 11.77
N ASP A 34 -0.82 -2.09 10.56
CA ASP A 34 -1.21 -1.41 9.32
C ASP A 34 -1.90 -2.39 8.38
N LEU A 35 -3.05 -2.00 7.82
CA LEU A 35 -3.77 -2.74 6.79
C LEU A 35 -3.94 -1.84 5.57
N GLY A 36 -3.44 -2.26 4.42
CA GLY A 36 -3.59 -1.56 3.15
C GLY A 36 -4.40 -2.35 2.13
N LEU A 37 -4.91 -1.64 1.12
CA LEU A 37 -5.47 -2.18 -0.12
C LEU A 37 -5.02 -1.28 -1.27
N SER A 38 -4.36 -1.86 -2.28
CA SER A 38 -3.98 -1.14 -3.50
C SER A 38 -3.96 -2.07 -4.71
N GLY A 39 -4.02 -1.48 -5.91
CA GLY A 39 -3.76 -2.22 -7.14
C GLY A 39 -2.28 -2.54 -7.31
N ALA A 40 -1.99 -3.55 -8.14
CA ALA A 40 -0.65 -3.84 -8.62
C ALA A 40 -0.68 -3.97 -10.15
N ARG A 41 0.26 -3.31 -10.83
CA ARG A 41 0.43 -3.37 -12.28
C ARG A 41 1.90 -3.28 -12.66
N ASN A 42 2.24 -3.71 -13.87
CA ASN A 42 3.57 -3.46 -14.40
C ASN A 42 3.77 -1.94 -14.63
N SER A 43 4.99 -1.43 -14.53
CA SER A 43 5.25 0.01 -14.73
C SER A 43 5.09 0.47 -16.18
N SER A 44 5.04 -0.46 -17.13
CA SER A 44 5.02 -0.20 -18.58
C SER A 44 3.64 -0.42 -19.23
N GLU A 45 2.55 -0.47 -18.47
CA GLU A 45 1.22 -0.64 -19.07
C GLU A 45 0.81 0.66 -19.76
N ILE A 46 0.67 0.63 -21.08
CA ILE A 46 0.10 1.74 -21.86
C ILE A 46 -1.41 1.56 -21.86
N GLU A 47 -2.12 2.41 -21.12
CA GLU A 47 -3.59 2.45 -21.13
C GLU A 47 -4.07 3.16 -22.40
N THR A 48 -4.04 2.55 -23.58
CA THR A 48 -4.72 3.16 -24.75
C THR A 48 -4.85 2.23 -25.95
N LEU A 49 -5.96 1.50 -26.01
CA LEU A 49 -6.74 1.35 -27.23
C LEU A 49 -8.22 1.47 -26.82
N TYR A 50 -8.87 2.56 -27.23
CA TYR A 50 -10.32 2.65 -27.21
C TYR A 50 -10.84 1.74 -28.32
N ASP A 51 -11.53 0.67 -27.96
CA ASP A 51 -12.18 -0.20 -28.94
C ASP A 51 -13.57 0.37 -29.27
N PRO A 52 -13.81 0.87 -30.49
CA PRO A 52 -15.09 1.46 -30.88
C PRO A 52 -16.23 0.43 -30.99
N VAL A 53 -15.92 -0.86 -31.06
CA VAL A 53 -16.90 -1.95 -31.18
C VAL A 53 -17.42 -2.36 -29.81
N THR A 54 -16.54 -2.45 -28.81
CA THR A 54 -16.92 -2.83 -27.43
C THR A 54 -17.13 -1.63 -26.50
N GLY A 55 -16.71 -0.42 -26.90
CA GLY A 55 -16.78 0.81 -26.10
C GLY A 55 -15.85 0.81 -24.89
N ARG A 56 -14.86 -0.09 -24.83
CA ARG A 56 -13.99 -0.30 -23.67
C ARG A 56 -12.57 0.16 -23.95
N HIS A 57 -11.92 0.69 -22.91
CA HIS A 57 -10.47 0.87 -22.89
C HIS A 57 -9.83 -0.49 -22.63
N LEU A 58 -9.13 -1.02 -23.62
CA LEU A 58 -8.37 -2.26 -23.50
C LEU A 58 -6.91 -1.93 -23.23
N VAL A 59 -6.35 -2.59 -22.22
CA VAL A 59 -4.90 -2.66 -22.04
C VAL A 59 -4.43 -3.88 -22.83
N PRO A 60 -3.66 -3.70 -23.92
CA PRO A 60 -3.17 -4.82 -24.72
C PRO A 60 -2.46 -5.86 -23.85
N ASP A 61 -2.71 -7.14 -24.11
CA ASP A 61 -2.10 -8.29 -23.43
C ASP A 61 -2.34 -8.38 -21.91
N LYS A 62 -3.27 -7.59 -21.36
CA LYS A 62 -3.65 -7.66 -19.94
C LYS A 62 -4.39 -8.98 -19.68
N VAL A 63 -3.86 -9.77 -18.74
CA VAL A 63 -4.40 -11.09 -18.37
C VAL A 63 -5.09 -11.07 -17.01
N ASN A 64 -4.54 -10.36 -16.02
CA ASN A 64 -5.12 -10.27 -14.69
C ASN A 64 -5.09 -8.85 -14.14
N ARG A 65 -6.16 -8.47 -13.44
CA ARG A 65 -6.17 -7.35 -12.49
C ARG A 65 -5.61 -7.87 -11.18
N LEU A 66 -4.59 -7.20 -10.64
CA LEU A 66 -3.93 -7.62 -9.41
C LEU A 66 -4.17 -6.60 -8.31
N PHE A 67 -4.41 -7.10 -7.11
CA PHE A 67 -4.60 -6.30 -5.90
C PHE A 67 -3.69 -6.84 -4.81
N ILE A 68 -3.18 -5.95 -3.97
CA ILE A 68 -2.39 -6.28 -2.80
C ILE A 68 -3.08 -5.75 -1.55
N ILE A 69 -3.11 -6.61 -0.52
CA ILE A 69 -3.72 -6.34 0.78
C ILE A 69 -2.68 -6.67 1.85
N PRO A 70 -1.71 -5.77 2.10
CA PRO A 70 -0.70 -5.96 3.14
C PRO A 70 -1.30 -5.78 4.53
N LEU A 71 -1.03 -6.72 5.43
CA LEU A 71 -1.26 -6.60 6.88
C LEU A 71 0.10 -6.61 7.57
N MET A 72 0.56 -5.46 8.05
CA MET A 72 1.91 -5.27 8.56
C MET A 72 1.91 -4.94 10.04
N ALA A 73 2.68 -5.68 10.83
CA ALA A 73 3.03 -5.30 12.18
C ALA A 73 4.40 -4.61 12.14
N GLY A 74 4.52 -3.45 12.75
CA GLY A 74 5.73 -2.63 12.66
C GLY A 74 5.95 -1.73 13.86
N VAL A 75 7.03 -0.96 13.76
CA VAL A 75 7.44 0.04 14.74
C VAL A 75 7.74 1.35 14.04
N SER A 76 7.45 2.46 14.71
CA SER A 76 7.80 3.80 14.30
C SER A 76 8.60 4.48 15.41
N HIS A 77 9.71 5.14 15.03
CA HIS A 77 10.58 5.87 15.94
C HIS A 77 10.67 7.34 15.54
N ARG A 78 10.20 8.25 16.40
CA ARG A 78 10.26 9.70 16.21
C ARG A 78 11.70 10.19 16.29
N LEU A 79 12.07 11.06 15.36
CA LEU A 79 13.40 11.68 15.31
C LEU A 79 13.35 13.10 15.88
N PHE A 80 14.46 13.51 16.49
CA PHE A 80 14.70 14.87 17.00
C PHE A 80 13.59 15.41 17.92
N PRO A 81 13.20 14.66 18.97
CA PRO A 81 12.08 15.01 19.82
C PRO A 81 12.24 16.35 20.55
N GLU A 82 13.47 16.80 20.77
CA GLU A 82 13.84 17.98 21.54
C GLU A 82 14.22 19.21 20.68
N SER A 83 14.49 19.01 19.38
CA SER A 83 15.08 20.05 18.51
C SER A 83 14.13 20.59 17.45
N LEU A 84 13.04 19.89 17.15
CA LEU A 84 12.05 20.31 16.15
C LEU A 84 10.78 20.81 16.85
N GLY A 85 10.26 21.94 16.37
CA GLY A 85 9.02 22.51 16.88
C GLY A 85 7.83 21.57 16.69
N GLU A 86 6.80 21.71 17.51
CA GLU A 86 5.62 20.81 17.53
C GLU A 86 4.88 20.70 16.19
N THR A 87 5.17 21.57 15.22
CA THR A 87 4.53 21.62 13.91
C THR A 87 4.90 20.46 12.98
N MET A 88 6.13 19.93 13.08
CA MET A 88 6.61 18.81 12.27
C MET A 88 7.38 17.81 13.13
N ARG A 89 6.94 16.55 13.12
CA ARG A 89 7.53 15.47 13.93
C ARG A 89 7.96 14.33 13.00
N PRO A 90 9.21 14.34 12.51
CA PRO A 90 9.73 13.29 11.63
C PRO A 90 9.85 11.96 12.35
N PHE A 91 9.74 10.86 11.61
CA PHE A 91 9.93 9.51 12.13
C PHE A 91 10.48 8.58 11.05
N VAL A 92 11.13 7.51 11.50
CA VAL A 92 11.44 6.33 10.69
C VAL A 92 10.53 5.18 11.11
N SER A 93 10.25 4.26 10.20
CA SER A 93 9.46 3.07 10.53
C SER A 93 9.89 1.85 9.74
N ALA A 94 9.56 0.69 10.28
CA ALA A 94 9.73 -0.59 9.60
C ALA A 94 8.64 -1.56 10.05
N GLY A 95 8.25 -2.47 9.18
CA GLY A 95 7.25 -3.48 9.50
C GLY A 95 7.39 -4.74 8.65
N ILE A 96 6.83 -5.83 9.16
CA ILE A 96 6.78 -7.12 8.48
C ILE A 96 5.39 -7.71 8.62
N GLY A 97 5.00 -8.57 7.69
CA GLY A 97 3.73 -9.25 7.79
C GLY A 97 3.30 -9.97 6.52
N PRO A 98 2.16 -10.66 6.57
CA PRO A 98 1.56 -11.27 5.41
C PRO A 98 0.94 -10.21 4.48
N THR A 99 0.95 -10.49 3.20
CA THR A 99 0.20 -9.77 2.17
C THR A 99 -0.66 -10.77 1.42
N LEU A 100 -1.96 -10.49 1.33
CA LEU A 100 -2.84 -11.19 0.42
C LEU A 100 -2.77 -10.52 -0.95
N ILE A 101 -2.41 -11.30 -1.96
CA ILE A 101 -2.39 -10.88 -3.36
C ILE A 101 -3.58 -11.56 -4.03
N VAL A 102 -4.42 -10.76 -4.69
CA VAL A 102 -5.62 -11.24 -5.38
C VAL A 102 -5.47 -10.99 -6.87
N SER A 103 -5.63 -12.04 -7.68
CA SER A 103 -5.72 -11.93 -9.13
C SER A 103 -7.15 -12.17 -9.59
N THR A 104 -7.69 -11.27 -10.41
CA THR A 104 -8.94 -11.50 -11.12
C THR A 104 -8.73 -11.46 -12.64
N PRO A 105 -9.33 -12.37 -13.43
CA PRO A 105 -9.10 -12.40 -14.87
C PRO A 105 -9.62 -11.14 -15.56
N TYR A 106 -8.84 -10.61 -16.51
CA TYR A 106 -9.16 -9.36 -17.20
C TYR A 106 -10.33 -9.51 -18.20
N GLU A 107 -10.54 -10.72 -18.73
CA GLU A 107 -11.56 -11.05 -19.74
C GLU A 107 -13.01 -10.85 -19.24
N TYR A 108 -13.24 -10.97 -17.94
CA TYR A 108 -14.55 -10.73 -17.32
C TYR A 108 -14.73 -9.26 -16.96
N GLU A 109 -16.01 -8.85 -16.85
CA GLU A 109 -16.41 -7.58 -16.24
C GLU A 109 -15.87 -7.47 -14.81
N PHE A 110 -15.61 -6.25 -14.32
CA PHE A 110 -14.91 -6.01 -13.06
C PHE A 110 -15.49 -6.78 -11.88
N PHE A 111 -16.80 -6.65 -11.60
CA PHE A 111 -17.41 -7.32 -10.46
C PHE A 111 -17.55 -8.83 -10.68
N GLN A 112 -17.85 -9.25 -11.91
CA GLN A 112 -17.93 -10.68 -12.26
C GLN A 112 -16.59 -11.40 -12.13
N SER A 113 -15.48 -10.69 -12.42
CA SER A 113 -14.12 -11.26 -12.35
C SER A 113 -13.74 -11.76 -10.95
N PHE A 114 -14.36 -11.21 -9.89
CA PHE A 114 -14.12 -11.67 -8.52
C PHE A 114 -14.66 -13.08 -8.25
N GLY A 115 -15.64 -13.57 -9.02
CA GLY A 115 -16.08 -14.96 -8.96
C GLY A 115 -15.01 -15.97 -9.40
N TYR A 116 -14.01 -15.50 -10.16
CA TYR A 116 -12.87 -16.28 -10.65
C TYR A 116 -11.56 -15.87 -9.97
N ALA A 117 -11.64 -15.15 -8.84
CA ALA A 117 -10.47 -14.65 -8.15
C ALA A 117 -9.59 -15.79 -7.62
N ARG A 118 -8.28 -15.59 -7.66
CA ARG A 118 -7.30 -16.45 -6.97
C ARG A 118 -6.55 -15.62 -5.93
N GLY A 119 -6.42 -16.17 -4.74
CA GLY A 119 -5.72 -15.55 -3.61
C GLY A 119 -4.36 -16.21 -3.36
N TYR A 120 -3.36 -15.39 -3.06
CA TYR A 120 -2.00 -15.82 -2.74
C TYR A 120 -1.52 -15.09 -1.50
N VAL A 121 -1.13 -15.82 -0.46
CA VAL A 121 -0.53 -15.21 0.74
C VAL A 121 0.99 -15.23 0.59
N ARG A 122 1.63 -14.08 0.79
CA ARG A 122 3.09 -13.91 0.76
C ARG A 122 3.56 -13.14 1.96
N ALA A 123 4.72 -13.50 2.50
CA ALA A 123 5.39 -12.68 3.50
C ALA A 123 6.09 -11.50 2.83
N GLY A 124 6.11 -10.36 3.50
CA GLY A 124 6.87 -9.20 3.06
C GLY A 124 7.11 -8.25 4.22
N GLY A 125 7.62 -7.07 3.88
CA GLY A 125 7.82 -6.01 4.84
C GLY A 125 8.05 -4.67 4.16
N PHE A 126 8.24 -3.65 4.97
CA PHE A 126 8.57 -2.32 4.51
C PHE A 126 9.57 -1.63 5.44
N VAL A 127 10.24 -0.63 4.88
CA VAL A 127 10.91 0.43 5.62
C VAL A 127 10.36 1.77 5.15
N GLY A 128 10.33 2.77 6.01
CA GLY A 128 9.72 4.05 5.67
C GLY A 128 10.21 5.22 6.50
N VAL A 129 9.90 6.41 6.01
CA VAL A 129 10.16 7.69 6.65
C VAL A 129 8.93 8.57 6.52
N GLY A 130 8.62 9.33 7.55
CA GLY A 130 7.45 10.20 7.52
C GLY A 130 7.56 11.37 8.47
N THR A 131 6.51 12.16 8.52
CA THR A 131 6.35 13.23 9.49
C THR A 131 4.88 13.38 9.85
N PHE A 132 4.61 13.59 11.14
CA PHE A 132 3.33 14.13 11.58
C PHE A 132 3.32 15.65 11.38
N ILE A 133 2.16 16.19 11.04
CA ILE A 133 1.90 17.61 10.79
C ILE A 133 0.78 18.06 11.74
N GLY A 134 0.98 19.20 12.41
CA GLY A 134 -0.04 19.82 13.26
C GLY A 134 0.03 19.44 14.74
N ALA A 135 -0.74 20.15 15.57
CA ALA A 135 -0.70 20.03 17.03
C ALA A 135 -1.28 18.68 17.51
N PRO A 136 -0.70 18.04 18.54
CA PRO A 136 -1.14 16.73 19.03
C PRO A 136 -2.60 16.62 19.49
N SER A 137 -3.29 17.74 19.74
CA SER A 137 -4.60 17.78 20.41
C SER A 137 -5.83 17.76 19.47
N ARG A 138 -5.65 17.67 18.15
CA ARG A 138 -6.76 17.79 17.16
C ARG A 138 -6.77 16.71 16.08
N GLY A 139 -6.27 15.52 16.39
CA GLY A 139 -6.01 14.47 15.42
C GLY A 139 -4.69 14.70 14.68
N SER A 140 -4.08 13.62 14.19
CA SER A 140 -2.75 13.67 13.59
C SER A 140 -2.84 13.51 12.07
N LEU A 141 -2.36 14.52 11.32
CA LEU A 141 -2.09 14.34 9.90
C LEU A 141 -0.68 13.79 9.75
N ALA A 142 -0.48 12.77 8.92
CA ALA A 142 0.83 12.23 8.65
C ALA A 142 1.08 12.11 7.14
N LEU A 143 2.32 12.38 6.75
CA LEU A 143 2.86 12.04 5.44
C LEU A 143 3.90 10.95 5.64
N HIS A 144 3.81 9.85 4.90
CA HIS A 144 4.70 8.71 5.06
C HIS A 144 5.11 8.17 3.69
N VAL A 145 6.40 8.00 3.48
CA VAL A 145 6.97 7.29 2.34
C VAL A 145 7.43 5.91 2.80
N ARG A 146 6.84 4.85 2.25
CA ARG A 146 7.18 3.45 2.55
C ARG A 146 7.72 2.76 1.31
N TYR A 147 8.76 1.95 1.46
CA TYR A 147 9.21 1.02 0.43
C TYR A 147 8.85 -0.41 0.85
N TYR A 148 7.87 -1.00 0.18
CA TYR A 148 7.44 -2.38 0.41
C TYR A 148 8.25 -3.35 -0.46
N TYR A 149 8.70 -4.44 0.16
CA TYR A 149 9.32 -5.57 -0.52
C TYR A 149 8.54 -6.85 -0.21
N ILE A 150 7.81 -7.35 -1.21
CA ILE A 150 6.92 -8.51 -1.08
C ILE A 150 7.27 -9.50 -2.20
N PRO A 151 8.22 -10.43 -1.98
CA PRO A 151 8.60 -11.41 -2.99
C PRO A 151 7.45 -12.39 -3.25
N PHE A 152 7.06 -12.54 -4.52
CA PHE A 152 6.04 -13.53 -4.91
C PHE A 152 6.62 -14.95 -4.96
N GLY A 153 7.89 -15.07 -5.36
CA GLY A 153 8.55 -16.36 -5.59
C GLY A 153 8.12 -17.05 -6.88
N GLY A 154 8.86 -18.11 -7.25
CA GLY A 154 8.64 -18.84 -8.51
C GLY A 154 8.74 -17.93 -9.74
N ASP A 155 7.89 -18.19 -10.74
CA ASP A 155 7.84 -17.43 -11.98
C ASP A 155 7.13 -16.06 -11.85
N GLY A 156 6.66 -15.70 -10.64
CA GLY A 156 5.88 -14.48 -10.41
C GLY A 156 4.39 -14.63 -10.78
N LEU A 157 3.70 -13.50 -10.93
CA LEU A 157 2.29 -13.45 -11.29
C LEU A 157 2.06 -12.45 -12.42
N GLU A 158 1.45 -12.90 -13.50
CA GLU A 158 1.23 -12.07 -14.68
C GLU A 158 0.08 -11.10 -14.50
N SER A 159 0.36 -9.81 -14.67
CA SER A 159 -0.65 -8.80 -14.97
C SER A 159 -0.81 -8.59 -16.47
N ILE A 160 0.32 -8.56 -17.19
CA ILE A 160 0.44 -8.60 -18.64
C ILE A 160 1.10 -9.93 -19.05
N ARG A 161 0.62 -10.52 -20.14
CA ARG A 161 1.15 -11.76 -20.71
C ARG A 161 2.65 -11.64 -21.00
N GLY A 162 3.44 -12.61 -20.54
CA GLY A 162 4.89 -12.67 -20.71
C GLY A 162 5.67 -11.68 -19.85
N ARG A 163 5.02 -10.98 -18.91
CA ARG A 163 5.65 -9.99 -18.02
C ARG A 163 5.23 -10.20 -16.56
N PRO A 164 5.59 -11.34 -15.94
CA PRO A 164 5.22 -11.61 -14.56
C PRO A 164 5.83 -10.61 -13.58
N ILE A 165 5.05 -10.24 -12.57
CA ILE A 165 5.51 -9.47 -11.41
C ILE A 165 6.07 -10.47 -10.39
N THR A 166 7.36 -10.38 -10.11
CA THR A 166 8.07 -11.26 -9.17
C THR A 166 8.21 -10.65 -7.77
N VAL A 167 8.14 -9.31 -7.69
CA VAL A 167 8.17 -8.55 -6.42
C VAL A 167 7.01 -7.56 -6.45
N PHE A 168 6.11 -7.69 -5.49
CA PHE A 168 5.01 -6.77 -5.26
C PHE A 168 5.44 -5.67 -4.29
N GLY A 169 4.73 -4.54 -4.31
CA GLY A 169 5.04 -3.37 -3.50
C GLY A 169 5.79 -2.30 -4.27
N GLY A 170 6.95 -1.88 -3.77
CA GLY A 170 7.69 -0.71 -4.24
C GLY A 170 7.43 0.53 -3.39
N LEU A 171 7.56 1.71 -3.99
CA LEU A 171 7.39 2.98 -3.29
C LEU A 171 5.91 3.34 -3.13
N PHE A 172 5.52 3.65 -1.89
CA PHE A 172 4.20 4.11 -1.49
C PHE A 172 4.31 5.44 -0.77
N LEU A 173 3.50 6.40 -1.15
CA LEU A 173 3.20 7.59 -0.37
C LEU A 173 1.86 7.39 0.33
N ALA A 174 1.83 7.49 1.65
CA ALA A 174 0.63 7.43 2.45
C ALA A 174 0.35 8.82 3.05
N LEU A 175 -0.89 9.27 2.89
CA LEU A 175 -1.44 10.41 3.62
C LEU A 175 -2.43 9.88 4.64
N SER A 176 -2.16 10.13 5.92
CA SER A 176 -2.91 9.53 7.02
C SER A 176 -3.61 10.58 7.86
N VAL A 177 -4.80 10.25 8.32
CA VAL A 177 -5.57 11.01 9.30
C VAL A 177 -5.80 10.11 10.52
N GLY A 178 -5.22 10.50 11.64
CA GLY A 178 -5.32 9.82 12.92
C GLY A 178 -6.41 10.39 13.82
N PHE A 179 -7.06 9.48 14.53
CA PHE A 179 -8.07 9.71 15.55
C PHE A 179 -7.51 9.15 16.88
N ASP A 180 -7.42 10.03 17.86
CA ASP A 180 -6.92 9.75 19.21
C ASP A 180 -8.08 9.57 20.20
#